data_AF-A0A955MWT5-F1
#
_entry.id   AF-A0A955MWT5-F1
#
_cell.length_a   1.000
_cell.length_b   1.000
_cell.length_c   1.000
_cell.angle_alpha   90.00
_cell.angle_beta   90.00
_cell.angle_gamma   90.00
#
_symmetry.space_group_name_H-M   'P 1'
#
loop_
_entity.id
_entity.type
_entity.pdbx_description
1 polymer ?
#
loop_
_entity_poly.entity_id
_entity_poly.type
_entity_poly.pdbx_seq_one_letter_code
_entity_poly.pdbx_strand_id
1 'polypeptide(L)'
;GQAIYLEQVPMGEKTYRTYRWGKDLQIWLVEGRDYRSPNDMPDGPEKTIWGKEQMEWFKRTVEESDAAFRLLISPTPIVGPDRENKHDNHANKDFKYEGDLIRQFISEQKNMYVVCGDRHWQYVSVDPKTGVEEFCSGPTSEAHAGGFSQEDRSDMHRYLNICGGFLSGTVDRADGKPTLTFRHHSVAGEILNEEVLRAE
;
A
#
# COMPACT_ATOMS: atom_id res chain seq x y z
N GLY A 1 13.93 -14.40 14.73
CA GLY A 1 13.40 -13.44 13.74
C GLY A 1 12.77 -12.25 14.45
N GLN A 2 11.51 -12.37 14.86
CA GLN A 2 10.73 -11.28 15.49
C GLN A 2 11.38 -10.67 16.75
N ALA A 3 11.88 -11.50 17.69
CA ALA A 3 12.56 -10.98 18.89
C ALA A 3 13.78 -10.09 18.55
N ILE A 4 14.57 -10.49 17.55
CA ILE A 4 15.73 -9.73 17.08
C ILE A 4 15.30 -8.44 16.37
N TYR A 5 14.17 -8.45 15.66
CA TYR A 5 13.67 -7.27 14.95
C TYR A 5 13.38 -6.10 15.91
N LEU A 6 12.71 -6.37 17.04
CA LEU A 6 12.41 -5.35 18.04
C LEU A 6 13.66 -4.85 18.79
N GLU A 7 14.71 -5.66 18.88
CA GLU A 7 15.99 -5.23 19.45
C GLU A 7 16.80 -4.35 18.48
N GLN A 8 16.79 -4.66 17.18
CA GLN A 8 17.63 -4.01 16.17
C GLN A 8 16.98 -2.78 15.56
N VAL A 9 15.65 -2.68 15.60
CA VAL A 9 14.91 -1.57 15.04
C VAL A 9 14.20 -0.86 16.18
N PRO A 10 14.44 0.44 16.43
CA PRO A 10 13.81 1.18 17.51
C PRO A 10 12.32 1.39 17.19
N MET A 11 11.53 0.36 17.44
CA MET A 11 10.08 0.36 17.33
C MET A 11 9.47 0.77 18.68
N GLY A 12 8.27 1.35 18.63
CA GLY A 12 7.47 1.56 19.85
C GLY A 12 6.90 0.24 20.37
N GLU A 13 5.97 0.33 21.31
CA GLU A 13 5.25 -0.84 21.84
C GLU A 13 4.54 -1.66 20.74
N LYS A 14 4.13 -0.98 19.66
CA LYS A 14 3.46 -1.57 18.49
C LYS A 14 4.25 -1.24 17.22
N THR A 15 4.28 -2.17 16.27
CA THR A 15 4.97 -2.01 14.98
C THR A 15 4.15 -1.23 13.95
N TYR A 16 2.83 -1.12 14.16
CA TYR A 16 1.95 -0.21 13.43
C TYR A 16 1.74 1.13 14.15
N ARG A 17 1.54 2.20 13.38
CA ARG A 17 1.42 3.58 13.88
C ARG A 17 0.91 4.53 12.81
N THR A 18 0.48 5.72 13.23
CA THR A 18 0.10 6.81 12.32
C THR A 18 0.85 8.09 12.64
N TYR A 19 1.14 8.88 11.61
CA TYR A 19 1.80 10.19 11.73
C TYR A 19 1.00 11.25 10.99
N ARG A 20 0.74 12.35 11.68
CA ARG A 20 0.12 13.56 11.11
C ARG A 20 1.21 14.54 10.70
N TRP A 21 1.15 15.05 9.47
CA TRP A 21 2.05 16.08 8.96
C TRP A 21 1.27 17.32 8.49
N GLY A 22 1.14 18.29 9.40
CA GLY A 22 0.37 19.51 9.15
C GLY A 22 -1.12 19.22 8.93
N LYS A 23 -1.80 20.04 8.11
CA LYS A 23 -3.23 19.86 7.79
C LYS A 23 -3.49 18.96 6.57
N ASP A 24 -2.47 18.72 5.76
CA ASP A 24 -2.67 18.18 4.42
C ASP A 24 -2.37 16.67 4.32
N LEU A 25 -1.60 16.09 5.25
CA LEU A 25 -1.20 14.69 5.15
C LEU A 25 -1.29 13.95 6.49
N GLN A 26 -1.87 12.75 6.46
CA GLN A 26 -1.70 11.76 7.50
C GLN A 26 -1.32 10.40 6.89
N ILE A 27 -0.39 9.70 7.53
CA ILE A 27 0.16 8.43 7.06
C ILE A 27 -0.15 7.33 8.08
N TRP A 28 -0.51 6.14 7.61
CA TRP A 28 -0.64 4.92 8.40
C TRP A 28 0.41 3.90 7.95
N LEU A 29 1.12 3.35 8.92
CA LEU A 29 2.07 2.26 8.75
C LEU A 29 1.48 1.04 9.48
N VAL A 30 1.28 -0.05 8.77
CA VAL A 30 0.61 -1.27 9.29
C VAL A 30 1.58 -2.44 9.42
N GLU A 31 1.29 -3.34 10.35
CA GLU A 31 2.02 -4.61 10.50
C GLU A 31 1.36 -5.69 9.63
N GLY A 32 2.19 -6.46 8.93
CA GLY A 32 1.75 -7.46 7.94
C GLY A 32 2.22 -8.90 8.23
N ARG A 33 2.88 -9.13 9.38
CA ARG A 33 3.50 -10.42 9.74
C ARG A 33 3.12 -10.89 11.13
N ASP A 34 3.15 -10.03 12.15
CA ASP A 34 3.05 -10.48 13.55
C ASP A 34 1.68 -11.05 13.93
N TYR A 35 0.60 -10.56 13.30
CA TYR A 35 -0.77 -10.98 13.59
C TYR A 35 -1.36 -11.91 12.55
N ARG A 36 -0.54 -12.32 11.57
CA ARG A 36 -1.02 -13.06 10.40
C ARG A 36 -1.33 -14.51 10.75
N SER A 37 -2.54 -14.95 10.43
CA SER A 37 -2.98 -16.35 10.44
C SER A 37 -2.09 -17.22 9.54
N PRO A 38 -1.99 -18.54 9.80
CA PRO A 38 -1.30 -19.45 8.89
C PRO A 38 -1.78 -19.33 7.44
N ASN A 39 -0.84 -19.38 6.49
CA ASN A 39 -1.17 -19.19 5.07
C ASN A 39 -2.16 -20.26 4.55
N ASP A 40 -2.10 -21.48 5.09
CA ASP A 40 -2.92 -22.64 4.74
C ASP A 40 -4.29 -22.67 5.45
N MET A 41 -4.56 -21.75 6.39
CA MET A 41 -5.89 -21.59 6.97
C MET A 41 -6.89 -21.24 5.85
N PRO A 42 -8.09 -21.82 5.81
CA PRO A 42 -9.11 -21.43 4.83
C PRO A 42 -9.46 -19.93 4.95
N ASP A 43 -9.63 -19.25 3.81
CA ASP A 43 -10.06 -17.85 3.79
C ASP A 43 -11.45 -17.69 4.42
N GLY A 44 -11.67 -16.58 5.12
CA GLY A 44 -12.90 -16.32 5.87
C GLY A 44 -12.71 -15.30 6.99
N PRO A 45 -13.77 -15.04 7.78
CA PRO A 45 -13.79 -13.97 8.78
C PRO A 45 -12.76 -14.11 9.91
N GLU A 46 -12.32 -15.33 10.19
CA GLU A 46 -11.34 -15.62 11.24
C GLU A 46 -9.89 -15.61 10.73
N LYS A 47 -9.68 -15.52 9.40
CA LYS A 47 -8.35 -15.45 8.79
C LYS A 47 -7.97 -14.00 8.55
N THR A 48 -6.78 -13.62 9.03
CA THR A 48 -6.37 -12.22 9.06
C THR A 48 -4.85 -12.08 8.86
N ILE A 49 -4.42 -10.97 8.29
CA ILE A 49 -3.03 -10.51 8.27
C ILE A 49 -2.82 -9.46 9.37
N TRP A 50 -3.79 -8.56 9.56
CA TRP A 50 -3.65 -7.41 10.45
C TRP A 50 -4.02 -7.72 11.91
N GLY A 51 -4.79 -8.78 12.15
CA GLY A 51 -5.43 -9.01 13.42
C GLY A 51 -6.58 -8.03 13.69
N LYS A 52 -7.47 -8.43 14.61
CA LYS A 52 -8.66 -7.65 14.98
C LYS A 52 -8.31 -6.26 15.51
N GLU A 53 -7.36 -6.17 16.44
CA GLU A 53 -7.02 -4.90 17.10
C GLU A 53 -6.45 -3.86 16.13
N GLN A 54 -5.57 -4.27 15.20
CA GLN A 54 -5.02 -3.35 14.20
C GLN A 54 -6.11 -2.90 13.21
N MET A 55 -6.99 -3.81 12.80
CA MET A 55 -8.10 -3.47 11.90
C MET A 55 -9.03 -2.43 12.53
N GLU A 56 -9.41 -2.62 13.79
CA GLU A 56 -10.26 -1.69 14.55
C GLU A 56 -9.55 -0.34 14.77
N TRP A 57 -8.25 -0.37 15.12
CA TRP A 57 -7.43 0.84 15.23
C TRP A 57 -7.34 1.61 13.91
N PHE A 58 -7.09 0.91 12.80
CA PHE A 58 -6.94 1.51 11.49
C PHE A 58 -8.22 2.22 11.08
N LYS A 59 -9.37 1.53 11.15
CA LYS A 59 -10.67 2.11 10.78
C LYS A 59 -10.99 3.36 11.60
N ARG A 60 -10.93 3.24 12.94
CA ARG A 60 -11.21 4.36 13.85
C ARG A 60 -10.31 5.56 13.58
N THR A 61 -9.00 5.35 13.45
CA THR A 61 -8.07 6.49 13.28
C THR A 61 -8.13 7.12 11.90
N VAL A 62 -8.52 6.37 10.86
CA VAL A 62 -8.79 6.90 9.52
C VAL A 62 -10.05 7.78 9.53
N GLU A 63 -11.12 7.33 10.18
CA GLU A 63 -12.37 8.07 10.35
C GLU A 63 -12.21 9.34 11.19
N GLU A 64 -11.34 9.30 12.21
CA GLU A 64 -10.98 10.47 13.03
C GLU A 64 -10.13 11.51 12.28
N SER A 65 -9.50 11.14 11.17
CA SER A 65 -8.60 12.02 10.43
C SER A 65 -9.36 13.10 9.66
N ASP A 66 -8.95 14.35 9.81
CA ASP A 66 -9.39 15.50 8.99
C ASP A 66 -8.31 15.96 7.98
N ALA A 67 -7.28 15.14 7.71
CA ALA A 67 -6.24 15.50 6.76
C ALA A 67 -6.79 15.55 5.31
N ALA A 68 -6.21 16.44 4.49
CA ALA A 68 -6.58 16.53 3.07
C ALA A 68 -6.29 15.22 2.30
N PHE A 69 -5.16 14.57 2.60
CA PHE A 69 -4.74 13.28 2.05
C PHE A 69 -4.48 12.26 3.15
N ARG A 70 -4.86 11.00 2.87
CA ARG A 70 -4.62 9.84 3.73
C ARG A 70 -3.77 8.83 2.98
N LEU A 71 -2.61 8.45 3.52
CA LEU A 71 -1.74 7.47 2.89
C LEU A 71 -1.60 6.23 3.77
N LEU A 72 -2.04 5.07 3.27
CA LEU A 72 -1.72 3.79 3.87
C LEU A 72 -0.43 3.25 3.24
N ILE A 73 0.62 3.10 4.03
CA ILE A 73 1.85 2.41 3.64
C ILE A 73 1.76 0.97 4.16
N SER A 74 1.50 0.05 3.25
CA SER A 74 1.38 -1.39 3.53
C SER A 74 2.64 -2.14 3.11
N PRO A 75 3.20 -3.03 3.96
CA PRO A 75 4.35 -3.85 3.58
C PRO A 75 4.11 -4.75 2.35
N THR A 76 2.85 -5.15 2.13
CA THR A 76 2.44 -6.03 1.03
C THR A 76 1.23 -5.47 0.27
N PRO A 77 0.99 -5.89 -0.98
CA PRO A 77 -0.14 -5.40 -1.77
C PRO A 77 -1.50 -5.67 -1.14
N ILE A 78 -2.39 -4.70 -1.33
CA ILE A 78 -3.82 -4.74 -1.05
C ILE A 78 -4.60 -4.82 -2.35
N VAL A 79 -4.22 -4.07 -3.38
CA VAL A 79 -4.91 -4.13 -4.69
C VAL A 79 -4.23 -5.14 -5.63
N GLY A 80 -2.89 -5.13 -5.70
CA GLY A 80 -2.14 -5.95 -6.65
C GLY A 80 -1.74 -5.19 -7.92
N PRO A 81 -1.05 -5.83 -8.87
CA PRO A 81 -1.42 -7.16 -9.37
C PRO A 81 -0.94 -8.32 -8.51
N ASP A 82 -1.62 -9.45 -8.70
CA ASP A 82 -1.34 -10.68 -8.00
C ASP A 82 -0.61 -11.71 -8.87
N ARG A 83 0.00 -12.72 -8.22
CA ARG A 83 0.60 -13.88 -8.86
C ARG A 83 -0.07 -15.14 -8.33
N GLU A 84 -0.31 -16.12 -9.21
CA GLU A 84 -1.01 -17.36 -8.86
C GLU A 84 -0.35 -18.16 -7.73
N ASN A 85 0.96 -18.01 -7.54
CA ASN A 85 1.78 -18.73 -6.56
C ASN A 85 2.05 -17.93 -5.27
N LYS A 86 1.33 -16.83 -5.03
CA LYS A 86 1.42 -16.04 -3.79
C LYS A 86 0.19 -16.31 -2.92
N HIS A 87 0.42 -16.37 -1.61
CA HIS A 87 -0.55 -16.82 -0.61
C HIS A 87 -0.42 -16.05 0.70
N ASP A 88 0.05 -14.81 0.66
CA ASP A 88 0.68 -14.17 1.82
C ASP A 88 0.39 -12.67 1.98
N ASN A 89 -0.52 -12.12 1.15
CA ASN A 89 -0.94 -10.71 1.14
C ASN A 89 -2.43 -10.54 0.78
N HIS A 90 -2.98 -9.33 0.98
CA HIS A 90 -4.40 -9.00 0.80
C HIS A 90 -4.89 -8.98 -0.65
N ALA A 91 -3.97 -8.94 -1.62
CA ALA A 91 -4.31 -9.11 -3.03
C ALA A 91 -4.51 -10.59 -3.41
N ASN A 92 -4.07 -11.54 -2.57
CA ASN A 92 -4.23 -12.97 -2.83
C ASN A 92 -5.63 -13.48 -2.52
N LYS A 93 -6.02 -14.53 -3.26
CA LYS A 93 -7.24 -15.31 -2.98
C LYS A 93 -7.29 -15.85 -1.53
N ASP A 94 -6.13 -16.11 -0.94
CA ASP A 94 -5.99 -16.73 0.38
C ASP A 94 -6.31 -15.79 1.54
N PHE A 95 -6.31 -14.47 1.31
CA PHE A 95 -6.71 -13.45 2.30
C PHE A 95 -7.76 -12.50 1.70
N LYS A 96 -8.59 -13.04 0.79
CA LYS A 96 -9.53 -12.26 0.01
C LYS A 96 -10.59 -11.62 0.89
N TYR A 97 -11.10 -12.33 1.90
CA TYR A 97 -12.14 -11.79 2.79
C TYR A 97 -11.66 -10.50 3.47
N GLU A 98 -10.51 -10.53 4.15
CA GLU A 98 -9.97 -9.34 4.80
C GLU A 98 -9.57 -8.26 3.79
N GLY A 99 -8.95 -8.64 2.66
CA GLY A 99 -8.59 -7.71 1.61
C GLY A 99 -9.79 -6.96 1.03
N ASP A 100 -10.92 -7.64 0.82
CA ASP A 100 -12.16 -7.03 0.34
C ASP A 100 -12.72 -6.03 1.37
N LEU A 101 -12.66 -6.35 2.67
CA LEU A 101 -13.08 -5.42 3.73
C LEU A 101 -12.21 -4.16 3.78
N ILE A 102 -10.90 -4.30 3.59
CA ILE A 102 -9.97 -3.17 3.58
C ILE A 102 -10.22 -2.30 2.35
N ARG A 103 -10.30 -2.89 1.15
CA ARG A 103 -10.56 -2.14 -0.10
C ARG A 103 -11.90 -1.41 -0.04
N GLN A 104 -12.95 -2.07 0.45
CA GLN A 104 -14.26 -1.44 0.65
C GLN A 104 -14.16 -0.23 1.60
N PHE A 105 -13.54 -0.41 2.77
CA PHE A 105 -13.39 0.68 3.74
C PHE A 105 -12.59 1.86 3.18
N ILE A 106 -11.48 1.59 2.47
CA ILE A 106 -10.65 2.64 1.86
C ILE A 106 -11.44 3.41 0.78
N SER A 107 -12.26 2.72 -0.02
CA SER A 107 -13.05 3.36 -1.07
C SER A 107 -14.09 4.37 -0.57
N GLU A 108 -14.48 4.24 0.70
CA GLU A 108 -15.42 5.16 1.35
C GLU A 108 -14.71 6.44 1.87
N GLN A 109 -13.38 6.47 1.84
CA GLN A 109 -12.58 7.60 2.34
C GLN A 109 -12.19 8.55 1.21
N LYS A 110 -12.28 9.86 1.49
CA LYS A 110 -11.82 10.88 0.55
C LYS A 110 -10.29 10.91 0.48
N ASN A 111 -9.75 10.97 -0.74
CA ASN A 111 -8.32 11.16 -1.03
C ASN A 111 -7.41 10.20 -0.26
N MET A 112 -7.81 8.92 -0.18
CA MET A 112 -7.03 7.88 0.46
C MET A 112 -6.35 6.99 -0.58
N TYR A 113 -5.05 6.79 -0.42
CA TYR A 113 -4.22 6.04 -1.38
C TYR A 113 -3.39 5.00 -0.65
N VAL A 114 -3.14 3.87 -1.32
CA VAL A 114 -2.28 2.81 -0.81
C VAL A 114 -0.90 2.91 -1.46
N VAL A 115 0.14 2.77 -0.66
CA VAL A 115 1.52 2.62 -1.12
C VAL A 115 2.04 1.29 -0.60
N CYS A 116 2.69 0.51 -1.46
CA CYS A 116 3.26 -0.78 -1.05
C CYS A 116 4.63 -1.09 -1.69
N GLY A 117 5.22 -2.18 -1.19
CA GLY A 117 6.38 -2.86 -1.76
C GLY A 117 6.09 -4.34 -1.98
N ASP A 118 7.03 -5.21 -1.63
CA ASP A 118 7.01 -6.69 -1.79
C ASP A 118 6.96 -7.17 -3.25
N ARG A 119 6.23 -6.47 -4.13
CA ARG A 119 6.34 -6.66 -5.56
C ARG A 119 7.63 -6.05 -6.08
N HIS A 120 8.27 -6.82 -6.93
CA HIS A 120 9.56 -6.49 -7.53
C HIS A 120 9.37 -5.85 -8.92
N TRP A 121 8.37 -4.99 -9.05
CA TRP A 121 8.10 -4.16 -10.22
C TRP A 121 7.31 -2.94 -9.76
N GLN A 122 7.35 -1.87 -10.56
CA GLN A 122 6.63 -0.63 -10.27
C GLN A 122 5.25 -0.68 -10.91
N TYR A 123 4.24 -0.15 -10.23
CA TYR A 123 2.89 -0.03 -10.80
C TYR A 123 2.03 1.04 -10.13
N VAL A 124 1.02 1.49 -10.87
CA VAL A 124 -0.19 2.13 -10.34
C VAL A 124 -1.36 1.28 -10.76
N SER A 125 -2.05 0.72 -9.77
CA SER A 125 -3.22 -0.13 -9.99
C SER A 125 -4.46 0.50 -9.40
N VAL A 126 -5.59 0.28 -10.06
CA VAL A 126 -6.92 0.68 -9.61
C VAL A 126 -7.77 -0.56 -9.46
N ASP A 127 -8.29 -0.82 -8.27
CA ASP A 127 -9.22 -1.91 -8.06
C ASP A 127 -10.50 -1.65 -8.87
N PRO A 128 -10.88 -2.53 -9.82
CA PRO A 128 -11.99 -2.27 -10.74
C PRO A 128 -13.36 -2.26 -10.04
N LYS A 129 -13.46 -2.80 -8.82
CA LYS A 129 -14.71 -2.87 -8.06
C LYS A 129 -14.91 -1.64 -7.18
N THR A 130 -13.85 -1.20 -6.51
CA THR A 130 -13.91 -0.18 -5.44
C THR A 130 -13.26 1.15 -5.86
N GLY A 131 -12.45 1.16 -6.92
CA GLY A 131 -11.71 2.34 -7.36
C GLY A 131 -10.49 2.67 -6.50
N VAL A 132 -10.15 1.83 -5.50
CA VAL A 132 -8.97 2.03 -4.65
C VAL A 132 -7.71 2.01 -5.50
N GLU A 133 -6.87 3.03 -5.32
CA GLU A 133 -5.62 3.18 -6.04
C GLU A 133 -4.43 2.75 -5.17
N GLU A 134 -3.55 1.93 -5.74
CA GLU A 134 -2.35 1.43 -5.10
C GLU A 134 -1.11 1.75 -5.94
N PHE A 135 -0.09 2.29 -5.29
CA PHE A 135 1.19 2.67 -5.85
C PHE A 135 2.27 1.73 -5.31
N CYS A 136 2.91 0.95 -6.17
CA CYS A 136 4.01 0.08 -5.75
C CYS A 136 5.35 0.63 -6.18
N SER A 137 6.25 0.77 -5.20
CA SER A 137 7.59 1.32 -5.43
C SER A 137 8.51 0.37 -6.21
N GLY A 138 8.20 -0.92 -6.28
CA GLY A 138 9.12 -1.93 -6.81
C GLY A 138 10.37 -2.14 -5.93
N PRO A 139 11.37 -2.88 -6.44
CA PRO A 139 12.62 -3.14 -5.74
C PRO A 139 13.60 -1.99 -5.95
N THR A 140 14.46 -1.71 -4.97
CA THR A 140 15.45 -0.62 -5.07
C THR A 140 16.52 -0.84 -6.14
N SER A 141 16.69 -2.07 -6.62
CA SER A 141 17.73 -2.44 -7.59
C SER A 141 17.16 -3.13 -8.82
N GLU A 142 17.75 -2.87 -9.98
CA GLU A 142 17.40 -3.53 -11.24
C GLU A 142 17.58 -5.06 -11.17
N ALA A 143 18.61 -5.54 -10.48
CA ALA A 143 18.91 -6.96 -10.33
C ALA A 143 17.79 -7.77 -9.64
N HIS A 144 16.91 -7.11 -8.90
CA HIS A 144 15.78 -7.75 -8.23
C HIS A 144 14.46 -7.52 -8.96
N ALA A 145 14.43 -6.73 -10.03
CA ALA A 145 13.23 -6.49 -10.81
C ALA A 145 12.77 -7.77 -11.53
N GLY A 146 11.49 -8.11 -11.40
CA GLY A 146 10.91 -9.24 -12.13
C GLY A 146 9.81 -9.99 -11.40
N GLY A 147 9.49 -11.16 -12.00
CA GLY A 147 8.41 -12.09 -11.63
C GLY A 147 7.00 -11.61 -11.97
N PHE A 148 6.89 -10.54 -12.74
CA PHE A 148 5.69 -10.15 -13.48
C PHE A 148 6.13 -9.77 -14.89
N SER A 149 5.23 -9.84 -15.88
CA SER A 149 5.53 -9.48 -17.26
C SER A 149 4.78 -8.22 -17.69
N GLN A 150 5.32 -7.50 -18.67
CA GLN A 150 4.57 -6.46 -19.37
C GLN A 150 3.36 -7.01 -20.13
N GLU A 151 3.42 -8.29 -20.52
CA GLU A 151 2.32 -9.00 -21.19
C GLU A 151 1.14 -9.28 -20.25
N ASP A 152 1.38 -9.31 -18.93
CA ASP A 152 0.35 -9.52 -17.90
C ASP A 152 -0.44 -8.24 -17.58
N ARG A 153 -0.19 -7.15 -18.31
CA ARG A 153 -0.89 -5.88 -18.12
C ARG A 153 -2.39 -6.06 -18.39
N SER A 154 -3.19 -5.78 -17.36
CA SER A 154 -4.64 -5.67 -17.44
C SER A 154 -5.15 -4.23 -17.26
N ASP A 155 -6.45 -4.03 -17.44
CA ASP A 155 -7.16 -2.75 -17.30
C ASP A 155 -7.04 -2.11 -15.91
N MET A 156 -6.64 -2.89 -14.88
CA MET A 156 -6.37 -2.34 -13.55
C MET A 156 -5.13 -1.43 -13.55
N HIS A 157 -4.19 -1.61 -14.49
CA HIS A 157 -2.91 -0.90 -14.49
C HIS A 157 -2.98 0.42 -15.25
N ARG A 158 -2.95 1.53 -14.52
CA ARG A 158 -2.65 2.84 -15.09
C ARG A 158 -1.17 2.93 -15.47
N TYR A 159 -0.30 2.35 -14.64
CA TYR A 159 1.14 2.27 -14.87
C TYR A 159 1.68 0.88 -14.53
N LEU A 160 2.62 0.37 -15.32
CA LEU A 160 3.33 -0.88 -15.08
C LEU A 160 4.74 -0.81 -15.66
N ASN A 161 5.75 -1.07 -14.83
CA ASN A 161 7.12 -1.18 -15.29
C ASN A 161 7.94 -2.23 -14.52
N ILE A 162 8.49 -3.20 -15.24
CA ILE A 162 9.32 -4.26 -14.67
C ILE A 162 10.76 -3.75 -14.57
N CYS A 163 11.02 -2.93 -13.54
CA CYS A 163 12.32 -2.30 -13.30
C CYS A 163 12.54 -2.07 -11.80
N GLY A 164 13.79 -1.73 -11.44
CA GLY A 164 14.13 -1.24 -10.12
C GLY A 164 13.99 0.29 -10.00
N GLY A 165 13.99 0.79 -8.76
CA GLY A 165 14.01 2.21 -8.46
C GLY A 165 13.30 2.54 -7.15
N PHE A 166 12.59 3.67 -7.11
CA PHE A 166 11.88 4.09 -5.90
C PHE A 166 10.68 4.98 -6.21
N LEU A 167 9.74 5.06 -5.27
CA LEU A 167 8.61 5.99 -5.31
C LEU A 167 8.93 7.23 -4.44
N SER A 168 8.66 8.42 -4.97
CA SER A 168 8.59 9.65 -4.18
C SER A 168 7.17 10.22 -4.15
N GLY A 169 6.82 10.87 -3.04
CA GLY A 169 5.56 11.57 -2.85
C GLY A 169 5.80 13.00 -2.37
N THR A 170 5.20 13.98 -3.03
CA THR A 170 5.25 15.39 -2.63
C THR A 170 3.84 15.87 -2.31
N VAL A 171 3.63 16.40 -1.10
CA VAL A 171 2.38 17.09 -0.74
C VAL A 171 2.67 18.58 -0.63
N ASP A 172 1.98 19.36 -1.45
CA ASP A 172 2.06 20.82 -1.48
C ASP A 172 0.67 21.44 -1.67
N ARG A 173 0.65 22.76 -1.96
CA ARG A 173 -0.58 23.47 -2.32
C ARG A 173 -0.39 24.21 -3.64
N ALA A 174 -0.92 23.64 -4.72
CA ALA A 174 -1.05 24.32 -6.01
C ALA A 174 -2.32 25.19 -6.01
N ASP A 175 -2.18 26.49 -6.29
CA ASP A 175 -3.29 27.47 -6.28
C ASP A 175 -4.14 27.43 -5.00
N GLY A 176 -3.47 27.20 -3.87
CA GLY A 176 -4.10 27.11 -2.54
C GLY A 176 -4.77 25.76 -2.23
N LYS A 177 -4.87 24.84 -3.20
CA LYS A 177 -5.50 23.52 -3.03
C LYS A 177 -4.46 22.44 -2.70
N PRO A 178 -4.71 21.56 -1.71
CA PRO A 178 -3.80 20.46 -1.41
C PRO A 178 -3.60 19.58 -2.66
N THR A 179 -2.35 19.36 -3.02
CA THR A 179 -1.96 18.54 -4.17
C THR A 179 -0.92 17.51 -3.70
N LEU A 180 -1.15 16.25 -4.06
CA LEU A 180 -0.25 15.14 -3.84
C LEU A 180 0.28 14.67 -5.19
N THR A 181 1.59 14.68 -5.37
CA THR A 181 2.24 14.15 -6.58
C THR A 181 3.07 12.93 -6.25
N PHE A 182 2.72 11.80 -6.86
CA PHE A 182 3.51 10.57 -6.81
C PHE A 182 4.39 10.46 -8.05
N ARG A 183 5.65 10.05 -7.87
CA ARG A 183 6.60 9.81 -8.96
C ARG A 183 7.31 8.48 -8.78
N HIS A 184 7.21 7.63 -9.79
CA HIS A 184 8.06 6.46 -9.89
C HIS A 184 9.38 6.86 -10.55
N HIS A 185 10.49 6.48 -9.94
CA HIS A 185 11.83 6.77 -10.43
C HIS A 185 12.54 5.48 -10.84
N SER A 186 13.42 5.57 -11.84
CA SER A 186 14.42 4.53 -12.12
C SER A 186 15.49 4.51 -11.02
N VAL A 187 16.36 3.49 -11.04
CA VAL A 187 17.54 3.43 -10.17
C VAL A 187 18.50 4.62 -10.34
N ALA A 188 18.46 5.30 -11.50
CA ALA A 188 19.25 6.50 -11.79
C ALA A 188 18.54 7.81 -11.38
N GLY A 189 17.31 7.73 -10.85
CA GLY A 189 16.51 8.88 -10.41
C GLY A 189 15.65 9.52 -11.50
N GLU A 190 15.66 8.99 -12.72
CA GLU A 190 14.81 9.47 -13.81
C GLU A 190 13.33 9.21 -13.49
N ILE A 191 12.46 10.19 -13.75
CA ILE A 191 11.01 10.01 -13.54
C ILE A 191 10.46 9.14 -14.67
N LEU A 192 9.89 7.99 -14.31
CA LEU A 192 9.30 7.02 -15.22
C LEU A 192 7.78 7.15 -15.30
N ASN A 193 7.15 7.66 -14.24
CA ASN A 193 5.71 7.94 -14.16
C ASN A 193 5.44 9.04 -13.16
N GLU A 194 4.44 9.88 -13.41
CA GLU A 194 3.97 10.93 -12.51
C GLU A 194 2.44 10.92 -12.44
N GLU A 195 1.90 10.93 -11.23
CA GLU A 195 0.46 11.03 -10.96
C GLU A 195 0.19 12.22 -10.03
N VAL A 196 -0.68 13.13 -10.46
CA VAL A 196 -1.01 14.36 -9.72
C VAL A 196 -2.45 14.27 -9.22
N LEU A 197 -2.59 14.18 -7.90
CA LEU A 197 -3.84 14.00 -7.17
C LEU A 197 -4.20 15.30 -6.47
N ARG A 198 -5.41 15.81 -6.70
CA ARG A 198 -5.88 17.08 -6.12
C ARG A 198 -7.03 16.79 -5.16
N ALA A 199 -6.91 17.28 -3.93
CA ALA A 199 -8.01 17.25 -2.99
C ALA A 199 -9.06 18.30 -3.40
N GLU A 200 -10.33 17.89 -3.43
CA GLU A 200 -11.47 18.81 -3.60
C GLU A 200 -11.66 19.74 -2.39
#